data_AF-A0AAP6LEC9-F1
#
_entry.id   AF-A0AAP6LEC9-F1
#
_cell.length_a   1.000
_cell.length_b   1.000
_cell.length_c   1.000
_cell.angle_alpha   90.00
_cell.angle_beta   90.00
_cell.angle_gamma   90.00
#
_symmetry.space_group_name_H-M   'P 1'
#
loop_
_entity.id
_entity.type
_entity.pdbx_description
1 polymer ?
#
loop_
_entity_poly.entity_id
_entity_poly.type
_entity_poly.pdbx_seq_one_letter_code
_entity_poly.pdbx_strand_id
1 'polypeptide(L)'
;MDDDAVSVSGWRVWMTVMAWVLCLPGLLYHVVVFGSVALVGLFSGEWLAPLDLPELGVMLLILLSTLSWLALAWMSLAWIQDRPVHWAWPLGGTAVTLPILLGTHFVAALFVLPGVLLALYLCVWHLRQARRPTGNPA
;
A
#
# COMPACT_ATOMS: atom_id res chain seq x y z
N MET A 1 -20.76 10.05 26.41
CA MET A 1 -19.83 10.81 25.52
C MET A 1 -18.65 9.96 25.06
N ASP A 2 -18.32 8.85 25.76
CA ASP A 2 -17.28 7.90 25.33
C ASP A 2 -17.74 6.87 24.28
N ASP A 3 -19.05 6.59 24.19
CA ASP A 3 -19.61 5.63 23.23
C ASP A 3 -19.39 6.02 21.76
N ASP A 4 -19.39 7.32 21.47
CA ASP A 4 -19.17 7.85 20.13
C ASP A 4 -17.70 7.71 19.69
N ALA A 5 -16.75 7.89 20.60
CA ALA A 5 -15.33 7.72 20.31
C ALA A 5 -14.96 6.24 20.09
N VAL A 6 -15.53 5.35 20.91
CA VAL A 6 -15.33 3.90 20.79
C VAL A 6 -15.96 3.35 19.50
N SER A 7 -17.16 3.81 19.14
CA SER A 7 -17.84 3.37 17.91
C SER A 7 -17.13 3.85 16.63
N VAL A 8 -16.59 5.08 16.61
CA VAL A 8 -15.78 5.59 15.50
C VAL A 8 -14.49 4.80 15.33
N SER A 9 -13.82 4.44 16.44
CA SER A 9 -12.62 3.58 16.41
C SER A 9 -12.94 2.18 15.89
N GLY A 10 -14.03 1.56 16.38
CA GLY A 10 -14.46 0.23 15.96
C GLY A 10 -14.79 0.11 14.48
N TRP A 11 -15.46 1.12 13.91
CA TRP A 11 -15.78 1.16 12.48
C TRP A 11 -14.52 1.23 11.59
N ARG A 12 -13.53 2.06 11.96
CA ARG A 12 -12.27 2.18 11.21
C ARG A 12 -11.51 0.86 11.20
N VAL A 13 -11.42 0.20 12.36
CA VAL A 13 -10.80 -1.13 12.47
C VAL A 13 -11.51 -2.14 11.57
N TRP A 14 -12.84 -2.17 11.61
CA TRP A 14 -13.63 -3.11 10.81
C TRP A 14 -13.43 -2.90 9.30
N MET A 15 -13.47 -1.65 8.82
CA MET A 15 -13.20 -1.32 7.41
C MET A 15 -11.79 -1.77 6.98
N THR A 16 -10.77 -1.48 7.80
CA THR A 16 -9.40 -1.91 7.52
C THR A 16 -9.31 -3.43 7.44
N VAL A 17 -9.86 -4.16 8.43
CA VAL A 17 -9.82 -5.63 8.45
C VAL A 17 -10.52 -6.22 7.22
N MET A 18 -11.72 -5.74 6.87
CA MET A 18 -12.44 -6.20 5.68
C MET A 18 -11.63 -5.98 4.40
N ALA A 19 -11.03 -4.79 4.23
CA ALA A 19 -10.20 -4.50 3.08
C ALA A 19 -8.98 -5.43 2.99
N TRP A 20 -8.29 -5.68 4.10
CA TRP A 20 -7.14 -6.59 4.16
C TRP A 20 -7.53 -8.05 3.90
N VAL A 21 -8.67 -8.52 4.42
CA VAL A 21 -9.17 -9.88 4.16
C VAL A 21 -9.48 -10.08 2.67
N LEU A 22 -10.15 -9.10 2.04
CA LEU A 22 -10.43 -9.15 0.60
C LEU A 22 -9.15 -9.07 -0.24
N CYS A 23 -8.14 -8.36 0.26
CA CYS A 23 -6.81 -8.24 -0.36
C CYS A 23 -5.91 -9.45 -0.14
N LEU A 24 -6.20 -10.31 0.84
CA LEU A 24 -5.33 -11.40 1.26
C LEU A 24 -4.95 -12.35 0.11
N PRO A 25 -5.86 -12.76 -0.80
CA PRO A 25 -5.49 -13.59 -1.95
C PRO A 25 -4.52 -12.87 -2.90
N GLY A 26 -4.74 -11.58 -3.14
CA GLY A 26 -3.88 -10.76 -3.98
C GLY A 26 -2.49 -10.54 -3.37
N LEU A 27 -2.44 -10.36 -2.04
CA LEU A 27 -1.21 -10.26 -1.27
C LEU A 27 -0.43 -11.59 -1.29
N LEU A 28 -1.10 -12.72 -1.08
CA LEU A 28 -0.47 -14.05 -1.15
C LEU A 28 0.08 -14.32 -2.53
N TYR A 29 -0.67 -14.00 -3.59
CA TYR A 29 -0.18 -14.08 -4.96
C TYR A 29 1.08 -13.23 -5.15
N HIS A 30 1.08 -11.99 -4.66
CA HIS A 30 2.26 -11.11 -4.71
C HIS A 30 3.46 -11.72 -3.99
N VAL A 31 3.28 -12.20 -2.75
CA VAL A 31 4.37 -12.77 -1.94
C VAL A 31 4.92 -14.05 -2.58
N VAL A 32 4.06 -14.93 -3.09
CA VAL A 32 4.49 -16.19 -3.72
C VAL A 32 5.19 -15.92 -5.05
N VAL A 33 4.59 -15.10 -5.93
CA VAL A 33 5.18 -14.82 -7.25
C VAL A 33 6.47 -14.03 -7.09
N PHE A 34 6.48 -12.94 -6.35
CA PHE A 34 7.71 -12.15 -6.17
C PHE A 34 8.76 -12.85 -5.32
N GLY A 35 8.34 -13.58 -4.28
CA GLY A 35 9.25 -14.41 -3.49
C GLY A 35 9.91 -15.50 -4.34
N SER A 36 9.14 -16.19 -5.19
CA SER A 36 9.69 -17.20 -6.10
C SER A 36 10.64 -16.61 -7.15
N VAL A 37 10.30 -15.47 -7.75
CA VAL A 37 11.16 -14.78 -8.73
C VAL A 37 12.47 -14.31 -8.07
N ALA A 38 12.39 -13.71 -6.88
CA ALA A 38 13.58 -13.26 -6.15
C ALA A 38 14.46 -14.45 -5.71
N LEU A 39 13.84 -15.55 -5.27
CA LEU A 39 14.56 -16.74 -4.83
C LEU A 39 15.25 -17.46 -6.00
N VAL A 40 14.56 -17.60 -7.13
CA VAL A 40 15.13 -18.15 -8.36
C VAL A 40 16.30 -17.29 -8.82
N GLY A 41 16.13 -15.96 -8.84
CA GLY A 41 17.18 -15.03 -9.20
C GLY A 41 18.43 -15.10 -8.30
N LEU A 42 18.23 -15.27 -6.99
CA LEU A 42 19.31 -15.41 -6.03
C LEU A 42 20.08 -16.74 -6.22
N PHE A 43 19.37 -17.84 -6.50
CA PHE A 43 19.99 -19.16 -6.66
C PHE A 43 20.55 -19.43 -8.06
N SER A 44 20.02 -18.81 -9.11
CA SER A 44 20.55 -18.97 -10.46
C SER A 44 21.86 -18.20 -10.67
N GLY A 45 22.12 -17.18 -9.84
CA GLY A 45 23.28 -16.29 -9.98
C GLY A 45 23.20 -15.37 -11.21
N GLU A 46 22.09 -15.42 -11.95
CA GLU A 46 21.89 -14.64 -13.19
C GLU A 46 21.77 -13.14 -12.91
N TRP A 47 21.37 -12.75 -11.69
CA TRP A 47 21.28 -11.34 -11.28
C TRP A 47 22.65 -10.64 -11.15
N LEU A 48 23.76 -11.40 -11.26
CA LEU A 48 25.13 -10.89 -11.30
C LEU A 48 25.65 -10.70 -12.74
N ALA A 49 24.88 -11.10 -13.75
CA ALA A 49 25.19 -10.85 -15.16
C ALA A 49 24.98 -9.37 -15.52
N PRO A 50 25.66 -8.83 -16.55
CA PRO A 50 25.65 -7.40 -16.82
C PRO A 50 24.27 -6.90 -17.27
N LEU A 51 23.53 -6.33 -16.32
CA LEU A 51 22.54 -5.25 -16.49
C LEU A 51 21.51 -5.45 -17.61
N ASP A 52 20.70 -6.51 -17.50
CA ASP A 52 19.47 -6.61 -18.27
C ASP A 52 18.43 -5.61 -17.75
N LEU A 53 18.21 -4.53 -18.52
CA LEU A 53 17.23 -3.47 -18.23
C LEU A 53 15.81 -4.00 -17.88
N PRO A 54 15.29 -5.07 -18.50
CA PRO A 54 14.00 -5.64 -18.12
C PRO A 54 13.99 -6.20 -16.70
N GLU A 55 15.07 -6.86 -16.28
CA GLU A 55 15.17 -7.47 -14.95
C GLU A 55 15.27 -6.42 -13.85
N LEU A 56 16.01 -5.32 -14.09
CA LEU A 56 16.02 -4.16 -13.19
C LEU A 56 14.64 -3.51 -13.07
N GLY A 57 13.90 -3.44 -14.18
CA GLY A 57 12.51 -2.97 -14.17
C GLY A 57 11.63 -3.84 -13.28
N VAL A 58 11.73 -5.16 -13.41
CA VAL A 58 10.99 -6.11 -12.57
C VAL A 58 11.40 -5.99 -11.09
N MET A 59 12.69 -5.92 -10.78
CA MET A 59 13.18 -5.73 -9.41
C MET A 59 12.64 -4.43 -8.79
N LEU A 60 12.65 -3.33 -9.53
CA LEU A 60 12.11 -2.06 -9.08
C LEU A 60 10.60 -2.15 -8.82
N LEU A 61 9.85 -2.78 -9.73
CA LEU A 61 8.41 -3.00 -9.56
C LEU A 61 8.08 -3.83 -8.31
N ILE A 62 8.90 -4.85 -8.01
CA ILE A 62 8.77 -5.68 -6.80
C ILE A 62 8.97 -4.83 -5.53
N LEU A 63 10.04 -4.03 -5.50
CA LEU A 63 10.34 -3.15 -4.37
C LEU A 63 9.23 -2.12 -4.15
N LEU A 64 8.80 -1.49 -5.23
CA LEU A 64 7.73 -0.50 -5.23
C LEU A 64 6.38 -1.07 -4.80
N SER A 65 6.04 -2.27 -5.27
CA SER A 65 4.84 -3.00 -4.84
C SER A 65 4.90 -3.34 -3.34
N THR A 66 6.03 -3.84 -2.86
CA THR A 66 6.23 -4.17 -1.44
C THR A 66 6.11 -2.92 -0.55
N LEU A 67 6.76 -1.82 -0.96
CA LEU A 67 6.68 -0.55 -0.25
C LEU A 67 5.26 0.03 -0.22
N SER A 68 4.46 -0.20 -1.27
CA SER A 68 3.07 0.29 -1.30
C SER A 68 2.16 -0.50 -0.36
N TRP A 69 2.35 -1.80 -0.19
CA TRP A 69 1.66 -2.57 0.86
C TRP A 69 2.03 -2.11 2.28
N LEU A 70 3.32 -1.85 2.53
CA LEU A 70 3.78 -1.30 3.81
C LEU A 70 3.22 0.10 4.07
N ALA A 71 3.20 0.95 3.04
CA ALA A 71 2.59 2.28 3.12
C ALA A 71 1.09 2.20 3.47
N LEU A 72 0.35 1.29 2.83
CA LEU A 72 -1.06 1.05 3.12
C LEU A 72 -1.27 0.58 4.56
N ALA A 73 -0.44 -0.35 5.05
CA ALA A 73 -0.50 -0.82 6.43
C ALA A 73 -0.25 0.34 7.42
N TRP A 74 0.78 1.15 7.16
CA TRP A 74 1.13 2.30 7.98
C TRP A 74 0.02 3.36 8.02
N MET A 75 -0.52 3.75 6.86
CA MET A 75 -1.63 4.70 6.79
C MET A 75 -2.89 4.16 7.46
N SER A 76 -3.18 2.87 7.30
CA SER A 76 -4.34 2.25 7.96
C SER A 76 -4.19 2.30 9.48
N LEU A 77 -3.01 1.98 10.01
CA LEU A 77 -2.74 2.03 11.45
C LEU A 77 -2.82 3.46 11.98
N ALA A 78 -2.21 4.43 11.28
CA ALA A 78 -2.26 5.82 11.66
C ALA A 78 -3.71 6.36 11.63
N TRP A 79 -4.50 5.95 10.65
CA TRP A 79 -5.92 6.29 10.56
C TRP A 79 -6.75 5.68 11.70
N ILE A 80 -6.50 4.43 12.09
CA ILE A 80 -7.13 3.81 13.26
C ILE A 80 -6.77 4.58 14.55
N GLN A 81 -5.53 5.03 14.67
CA GLN A 81 -5.04 5.83 15.79
C GLN A 81 -5.43 7.32 15.72
N ASP A 82 -6.20 7.74 14.70
CA ASP A 82 -6.58 9.13 14.42
C ASP A 82 -5.39 10.09 14.27
N ARG A 83 -4.23 9.59 13.84
CA ARG A 83 -3.00 10.36 13.63
C ARG A 83 -2.76 10.63 12.14
N PRO A 84 -2.41 11.87 11.74
CA PRO A 84 -2.02 12.16 10.37
C PRO A 84 -0.60 11.64 10.06
N VAL A 85 -0.40 11.10 8.86
CA VAL A 85 0.92 10.73 8.32
C VAL A 85 1.45 11.86 7.42
N HIS A 86 2.77 11.98 7.31
CA HIS A 86 3.43 12.97 6.46
C HIS A 86 2.97 12.85 4.99
N TRP A 87 2.70 13.99 4.35
CA TRP A 87 2.14 14.14 3.00
C TRP A 87 2.95 13.48 1.87
N ALA A 88 4.24 13.19 2.10
CA ALA A 88 5.09 12.49 1.16
C ALA A 88 4.64 11.03 0.89
N TRP A 89 4.06 10.37 1.89
CA TRP A 89 3.59 8.98 1.78
C TRP A 89 2.42 8.80 0.79
N PRO A 90 1.33 9.60 0.84
CA PRO A 90 0.23 9.47 -0.09
C PRO A 90 0.59 9.83 -1.54
N LEU A 91 1.47 10.81 -1.75
CA LEU A 91 1.96 11.19 -3.09
C LEU A 91 2.93 10.16 -3.68
N GLY A 92 3.87 9.65 -2.88
CA GLY A 92 4.78 8.59 -3.31
C GLY A 92 4.04 7.31 -3.64
N GLY A 93 3.06 6.92 -2.82
CA GLY A 93 2.27 5.70 -3.03
C GLY A 93 1.42 5.72 -4.31
N THR A 94 0.77 6.83 -4.64
CA THR A 94 -0.08 6.95 -5.85
C THR A 94 0.72 7.04 -7.15
N ALA A 95 1.85 7.75 -7.16
CA ALA A 95 2.72 7.84 -8.35
C ALA A 95 3.31 6.48 -8.74
N VAL A 96 3.53 5.61 -7.74
CA VAL A 96 4.10 4.29 -7.90
C VAL A 96 3.07 3.22 -8.28
N THR A 97 1.85 3.29 -7.76
CA THR A 97 0.84 2.22 -7.97
C THR A 97 0.11 2.33 -9.31
N LEU A 98 -0.05 3.54 -9.87
CA LEU A 98 -0.79 3.75 -11.11
C LEU A 98 -0.20 2.99 -12.33
N PRO A 99 1.14 3.01 -12.55
CA PRO A 99 1.74 2.27 -13.68
C PRO A 99 1.65 0.75 -13.53
N ILE A 100 1.63 0.22 -12.30
CA ILE A 100 1.64 -1.22 -12.00
C ILE A 100 0.28 -1.87 -12.33
N LEU A 101 -0.81 -1.13 -12.14
CA LEU A 101 -2.18 -1.58 -12.44
C LEU A 101 -2.44 -1.80 -13.94
N LEU A 102 -1.71 -1.12 -14.82
CA LEU A 102 -1.86 -1.26 -16.28
C LEU A 102 -1.22 -2.54 -16.84
N GLY A 103 -0.27 -3.15 -16.12
CA GLY A 103 0.52 -4.28 -16.62
C GLY A 103 0.13 -5.66 -16.06
N THR A 104 -0.75 -5.74 -15.07
CA THR A 104 -1.02 -6.98 -14.32
C THR A 104 -2.32 -7.68 -14.71
N HIS A 105 -2.32 -9.01 -14.65
CA HIS A 105 -3.45 -9.87 -15.03
C HIS A 105 -4.75 -9.47 -14.28
N PHE A 106 -5.82 -9.27 -15.06
CA PHE A 106 -7.14 -8.74 -14.66
C PHE A 106 -7.73 -9.35 -13.37
N VAL A 107 -7.46 -10.63 -13.09
CA VAL A 107 -7.99 -11.33 -11.91
C VAL A 107 -7.28 -10.93 -10.61
N ALA A 108 -5.95 -10.74 -10.65
CA ALA A 108 -5.20 -10.30 -9.48
C ALA A 108 -5.55 -8.85 -9.11
N ALA A 109 -5.83 -8.01 -10.11
CA ALA A 109 -6.28 -6.63 -9.90
C ALA A 109 -7.60 -6.53 -9.11
N LEU A 110 -8.52 -7.50 -9.28
CA LEU A 110 -9.80 -7.52 -8.55
C LEU A 110 -9.61 -7.74 -7.04
N PHE A 111 -8.65 -8.57 -6.65
CA PHE A 111 -8.35 -8.80 -5.23
C PHE A 111 -7.61 -7.62 -4.58
N VAL A 112 -6.84 -6.86 -5.36
CA VAL A 112 -6.09 -5.70 -4.84
C VAL A 112 -6.96 -4.43 -4.82
N LEU A 113 -8.06 -4.40 -5.58
CA LEU A 113 -8.95 -3.25 -5.70
C LEU A 113 -9.47 -2.68 -4.36
N PRO A 114 -9.92 -3.49 -3.37
CA PRO A 114 -10.36 -2.97 -2.08
C PRO A 114 -9.25 -2.22 -1.34
N GLY A 115 -8.01 -2.72 -1.45
CA GLY A 115 -6.82 -2.09 -0.89
C GLY A 115 -6.47 -0.78 -1.59
N VAL A 116 -6.63 -0.71 -2.91
CA VAL A 116 -6.43 0.52 -3.70
C VAL A 116 -7.47 1.58 -3.33
N LEU A 117 -8.74 1.20 -3.22
CA LEU A 117 -9.81 2.11 -2.81
C LEU A 117 -9.57 2.64 -1.39
N LEU A 118 -9.19 1.77 -0.46
CA LEU A 118 -8.82 2.17 0.90
C LEU A 118 -7.60 3.10 0.88
N ALA A 119 -6.55 2.79 0.11
CA ALA A 119 -5.37 3.63 -0.03
C ALA A 119 -5.72 5.03 -0.53
N LEU A 120 -6.53 5.14 -1.59
CA LEU A 120 -6.99 6.43 -2.14
C LEU A 120 -7.77 7.22 -1.10
N TYR A 121 -8.69 6.58 -0.39
CA TYR A 121 -9.44 7.20 0.70
C TYR A 121 -8.51 7.73 1.79
N LEU A 122 -7.57 6.91 2.27
CA LEU A 122 -6.60 7.28 3.30
C LEU A 122 -5.68 8.40 2.85
N CYS A 123 -5.27 8.40 1.58
CA CYS A 123 -4.48 9.48 0.99
C CYS A 123 -5.24 10.80 1.05
N VAL A 124 -6.51 10.83 0.63
CA VAL A 124 -7.35 12.02 0.69
C VAL A 124 -7.58 12.45 2.15
N TRP A 125 -7.81 11.50 3.06
CA TRP A 125 -8.02 11.79 4.48
C TRP A 125 -6.79 12.44 5.11
N HIS A 126 -5.59 11.85 4.93
CA HIS A 126 -4.34 12.40 5.44
C HIS A 126 -4.00 13.76 4.81
N LEU A 127 -4.21 13.94 3.51
CA LEU A 127 -3.99 15.24 2.85
C LEU A 127 -4.95 16.32 3.37
N ARG A 128 -6.22 15.98 3.62
CA ARG A 128 -7.18 16.92 4.22
C ARG A 128 -6.78 17.29 5.64
N GLN A 129 -6.28 16.34 6.44
CA GLN A 129 -5.86 16.60 7.81
C GLN A 129 -4.54 17.39 7.86
N ALA A 130 -3.60 17.14 6.94
CA ALA A 130 -2.37 17.92 6.80
C ALA A 130 -2.63 19.37 6.36
N ARG A 131 -3.73 19.63 5.63
CA ARG A 131 -4.17 20.99 5.27
C ARG A 131 -4.96 21.70 6.37
N ARG A 132 -5.35 21.02 7.45
CA ARG A 132 -5.95 21.73 8.58
C ARG A 132 -4.83 22.59 9.16
N PRO A 133 -5.00 23.92 9.23
CA PRO A 133 -4.02 24.75 9.89
C PRO A 133 -3.91 24.21 11.31
N THR A 134 -2.72 23.73 11.68
CA THR A 134 -2.32 23.70 13.08
C THR A 134 -2.51 25.13 13.54
N GLY A 135 -3.62 25.39 14.23
CA GLY A 135 -3.87 26.67 14.86
C GLY A 135 -2.62 26.98 15.65
N ASN A 136 -1.85 27.96 15.18
CA ASN A 136 -0.72 28.51 15.86
C ASN A 136 -1.29 29.29 17.05
N PRO A 137 -1.10 28.87 18.31
CA PRO A 137 -1.17 29.81 19.41
C PRO A 137 0.22 30.44 19.49
N ALA A 138 0.45 31.51 18.72
CA ALA A 138 1.50 32.47 19.01
C ALA A 138 0.82 33.77 19.44
#